data_AF-A0AAD8LKP1-F1
#
_entry.id   AF-A0AAD8LKP1-F1
#
_cell.length_a   1.000
_cell.length_b   1.000
_cell.length_c   1.000
_cell.angle_alpha   90.00
_cell.angle_beta   90.00
_cell.angle_gamma   90.00
#
_symmetry.space_group_name_H-M   'P 1'
#
loop_
_entity.id
_entity.type
_entity.pdbx_description
1 polymer ?
#
loop_
_entity_poly.entity_id
_entity_poly.type
_entity_poly.pdbx_seq_one_letter_code
_entity_poly.pdbx_strand_id
1 'polypeptide(L)'
;MSFPTHIAILALTAAQALSATVKEECVVDYTSPCAEGWAPSLAFDRVCEAPISYQGPCATTLPFVETKEDKHRLESICQIRWSCYRDCSLDYKATCPHFWYPSNGLCVPSIAYHGRCAQPVDLKKMEESEKVLWGDRCGVTWPCKSACKKNYDAKCPEGWEHTGTGRCIAPKSYTGPCFTNADLSFFKEKQKQEFEALCNVTFPCS
;
A
#
# COMPACT_ATOMS: atom_id res chain seq x y z
N MET A 1 68.69 -16.63 12.07
CA MET A 1 68.76 -17.24 10.74
C MET A 1 67.40 -17.12 10.10
N SER A 2 67.42 -16.74 8.83
CA SER A 2 66.33 -16.24 8.01
C SER A 2 65.22 -17.25 7.70
N PHE A 3 64.03 -16.70 7.43
CA PHE A 3 62.88 -17.19 6.65
C PHE A 3 63.25 -18.10 5.44
N PRO A 4 62.34 -18.93 4.83
CA PRO A 4 61.02 -18.44 4.39
C PRO A 4 59.82 -19.39 4.15
N THR A 5 58.63 -18.76 4.18
CA THR A 5 57.44 -18.87 3.30
C THR A 5 56.86 -20.22 2.86
N HIS A 6 55.55 -20.42 3.10
CA HIS A 6 54.59 -20.67 2.02
C HIS A 6 53.16 -20.14 2.32
N ILE A 7 52.61 -19.55 1.26
CA ILE A 7 51.34 -18.88 0.95
C ILE A 7 50.09 -19.76 1.17
N ALA A 8 48.95 -19.20 1.62
CA ALA A 8 47.70 -19.14 0.83
C ALA A 8 46.40 -18.70 1.59
N ILE A 9 45.85 -17.57 1.13
CA ILE A 9 44.46 -17.39 0.62
C ILE A 9 43.26 -17.36 1.61
N LEU A 10 42.73 -16.14 1.76
CA LEU A 10 41.32 -15.67 1.72
C LEU A 10 40.20 -16.50 2.36
N ALA A 11 39.48 -15.87 3.28
CA ALA A 11 38.01 -15.88 3.26
C ALA A 11 37.46 -14.56 3.83
N LEU A 12 36.80 -13.79 2.96
CA LEU A 12 35.96 -12.66 3.34
C LEU A 12 34.79 -13.18 4.19
N THR A 13 34.63 -12.72 5.42
CA THR A 13 33.36 -12.86 6.13
C THR A 13 32.45 -11.72 5.69
N ALA A 14 31.51 -12.08 4.80
CA ALA A 14 30.48 -11.22 4.26
C ALA A 14 29.69 -10.52 5.37
N ALA A 15 29.46 -9.22 5.17
CA ALA A 15 28.45 -8.45 5.89
C ALA A 15 27.09 -9.11 5.67
N GLN A 16 26.47 -9.60 6.74
CA GLN A 16 25.06 -9.98 6.68
C GLN A 16 24.25 -8.69 6.73
N ALA A 17 23.80 -8.26 5.54
CA ALA A 17 22.72 -7.32 5.41
C ALA A 17 21.47 -7.96 6.05
N LEU A 18 21.09 -7.48 7.23
CA LEU A 18 19.74 -7.68 7.74
C LEU A 18 18.80 -6.96 6.78
N SER A 19 18.27 -7.72 5.83
CA SER A 19 17.08 -7.33 5.06
C SER A 19 15.94 -7.20 6.06
N ALA A 20 15.82 -6.02 6.65
CA ALA A 20 14.57 -5.58 7.23
C ALA A 20 13.63 -5.40 6.04
N THR A 21 12.87 -6.45 5.72
CA THR A 21 11.71 -6.36 4.86
C THR A 21 10.81 -5.32 5.48
N VAL A 22 10.85 -4.11 4.94
CA VAL A 22 9.84 -3.09 5.18
C VAL A 22 8.53 -3.76 4.81
N LYS A 23 7.73 -4.11 5.82
CA LYS A 23 6.36 -4.53 5.62
C LYS A 23 5.70 -3.30 5.00
N GLU A 24 5.53 -3.28 3.69
CA GLU A 24 4.69 -2.29 3.04
C GLU A 24 3.32 -2.43 3.69
N GLU A 25 3.01 -1.56 4.63
CA GLU A 25 1.68 -1.44 5.20
C GLU A 25 0.80 -0.94 4.06
N CYS A 26 0.06 -1.85 3.45
CA CYS A 26 -0.88 -1.55 2.38
C CYS A 26 -2.26 -2.04 2.84
N VAL A 27 -3.29 -1.25 2.51
CA VAL A 27 -4.66 -1.65 2.83
C VAL A 27 -5.07 -2.70 1.80
N VAL A 28 -5.12 -3.96 2.24
CA VAL A 28 -5.45 -5.10 1.40
C VAL A 28 -6.94 -5.09 1.06
N ASP A 29 -7.25 -5.15 -0.22
CA ASP A 29 -8.59 -5.24 -0.76
C ASP A 29 -9.05 -6.69 -0.84
N TYR A 30 -9.73 -7.12 0.22
CA TYR A 30 -10.37 -8.43 0.29
C TYR A 30 -11.74 -8.49 -0.39
N THR A 31 -12.14 -7.50 -1.19
CA THR A 31 -13.40 -7.58 -1.98
C THR A 31 -13.29 -8.62 -3.08
N SER A 32 -12.12 -8.84 -3.66
CA SER A 32 -11.94 -9.78 -4.76
C SER A 32 -12.07 -11.24 -4.26
N PRO A 33 -12.78 -12.12 -4.99
CA PRO A 33 -12.91 -13.53 -4.61
C PRO A 33 -11.58 -14.28 -4.74
N CYS A 34 -10.76 -13.88 -5.71
CA CYS A 34 -9.45 -14.46 -5.99
C CYS A 34 -8.33 -13.48 -5.65
N ALA A 35 -7.16 -14.03 -5.33
CA ALA A 35 -5.93 -13.27 -5.13
C ALA A 35 -5.47 -12.59 -6.43
N GLU A 36 -4.59 -11.61 -6.31
CA GLU A 36 -4.04 -10.89 -7.45
C GLU A 36 -3.38 -11.86 -8.45
N GLY A 37 -3.77 -11.74 -9.72
CA GLY A 37 -3.30 -12.62 -10.80
C GLY A 37 -3.98 -13.98 -10.87
N TRP A 38 -4.83 -14.35 -9.91
CA TRP A 38 -5.69 -15.53 -9.97
C TRP A 38 -7.05 -15.15 -10.54
N ALA A 39 -7.63 -16.02 -11.37
CA ALA A 39 -8.89 -15.75 -12.07
C ALA A 39 -9.99 -16.73 -11.63
N PRO A 40 -11.28 -16.33 -11.64
CA PRO A 40 -12.37 -17.28 -11.51
C PRO A 40 -12.28 -18.39 -12.58
N SER A 41 -12.49 -19.63 -12.17
CA SER A 41 -12.50 -20.79 -13.06
C SER A 41 -13.63 -20.68 -14.07
N LEU A 42 -13.33 -21.05 -15.31
CA LEU A 42 -14.33 -21.15 -16.37
C LEU A 42 -15.10 -22.48 -16.33
N ALA A 43 -14.55 -23.48 -15.63
CA ALA A 43 -15.10 -24.83 -15.56
C ALA A 43 -15.88 -25.10 -14.27
N PHE A 44 -15.52 -24.43 -13.16
CA PHE A 44 -16.10 -24.68 -11.85
C PHE A 44 -16.53 -23.38 -11.17
N ASP A 45 -17.76 -23.37 -10.67
CA ASP A 45 -18.25 -22.23 -9.90
C ASP A 45 -17.50 -22.12 -8.56
N ARG A 46 -17.26 -20.87 -8.12
CA ARG A 46 -16.58 -20.55 -6.87
C ARG A 46 -15.17 -21.16 -6.70
N VAL A 47 -14.42 -21.27 -7.79
CA VAL A 47 -13.01 -21.71 -7.79
C VAL A 47 -12.14 -20.64 -8.43
N CYS A 48 -10.99 -20.36 -7.83
CA CYS A 48 -9.93 -19.51 -8.36
C CYS A 48 -8.84 -20.39 -8.97
N GLU A 49 -8.44 -20.08 -10.21
CA GLU A 49 -7.35 -20.71 -10.94
C GLU A 49 -6.11 -19.81 -10.91
N ALA A 50 -4.97 -20.42 -10.59
CA ALA A 50 -3.68 -19.77 -10.53
C ALA A 50 -3.17 -19.41 -11.94
N PRO A 51 -2.35 -18.36 -12.07
CA PRO A 51 -1.62 -18.12 -13.29
C PRO A 51 -0.58 -19.23 -13.51
N ILE A 52 -0.21 -19.46 -14.77
CA ILE A 52 0.79 -20.48 -15.15
C ILE A 52 2.13 -20.28 -14.43
N SER A 53 2.44 -19.04 -14.04
CA SER A 53 3.68 -18.68 -13.32
C SER A 53 3.66 -19.00 -11.83
N TYR A 54 2.54 -19.44 -11.26
CA TYR A 54 2.43 -19.71 -9.83
C TYR A 54 3.29 -20.92 -9.43
N GLN A 55 4.21 -20.68 -8.49
CA GLN A 55 5.17 -21.66 -7.97
C GLN A 55 5.07 -21.79 -6.44
N GLY A 56 3.94 -21.33 -5.88
CA GLY A 56 3.73 -21.38 -4.44
C GLY A 56 3.35 -22.77 -3.93
N PRO A 57 3.21 -22.93 -2.61
CA PRO A 57 3.05 -24.23 -1.95
C PRO A 57 1.62 -24.79 -2.03
N CYS A 58 0.64 -24.02 -2.51
CA CYS A 58 -0.74 -24.48 -2.65
C CYS A 58 -1.03 -25.07 -4.04
N ALA A 59 -2.21 -25.70 -4.19
CA ALA A 59 -2.68 -26.17 -5.49
C ALA A 59 -2.94 -24.99 -6.44
N THR A 60 -2.92 -25.24 -7.76
CA THR A 60 -3.25 -24.23 -8.78
C THR A 60 -4.74 -23.92 -8.87
N THR A 61 -5.57 -24.60 -8.07
CA THR A 61 -6.99 -24.30 -7.88
C THR A 61 -7.30 -24.12 -6.40
N LEU A 62 -7.99 -23.05 -6.05
CA LEU A 62 -8.41 -22.74 -4.68
C LEU A 62 -9.91 -22.41 -4.65
N PRO A 63 -10.66 -22.81 -3.61
CA PRO A 63 -12.06 -22.40 -3.47
C PRO A 63 -12.16 -20.89 -3.17
N PHE A 64 -13.29 -20.28 -3.50
CA PHE A 64 -13.60 -18.93 -3.06
C PHE A 64 -13.68 -18.88 -1.53
N VAL A 65 -13.00 -17.90 -0.97
CA VAL A 65 -13.00 -17.63 0.46
C VAL A 65 -13.71 -16.31 0.71
N GLU A 66 -14.56 -16.25 1.74
CA GLU A 66 -15.40 -15.07 2.01
C GLU A 66 -14.88 -14.20 3.16
N THR A 67 -14.19 -14.79 4.13
CA THR A 67 -13.75 -14.06 5.33
C THR A 67 -12.40 -13.38 5.11
N LYS A 68 -12.20 -12.24 5.77
CA LYS A 68 -10.93 -11.51 5.72
C LYS A 68 -9.82 -12.35 6.35
N GLU A 69 -10.15 -13.05 7.43
CA GLU A 69 -9.25 -13.88 8.22
C GLU A 69 -8.72 -15.06 7.41
N ASP A 70 -9.58 -15.75 6.66
CA ASP A 70 -9.16 -16.87 5.82
C ASP A 70 -8.40 -16.39 4.59
N LYS A 71 -8.78 -15.26 3.98
CA LYS A 71 -8.00 -14.66 2.89
C LYS A 71 -6.60 -14.28 3.35
N HIS A 72 -6.49 -13.62 4.50
CA HIS A 72 -5.20 -13.29 5.12
C HIS A 72 -4.37 -14.56 5.44
N ARG A 73 -5.03 -15.63 5.90
CA ARG A 73 -4.36 -16.92 6.12
C ARG A 73 -3.84 -17.53 4.81
N LEU A 74 -4.59 -17.44 3.72
CA LEU A 74 -4.15 -17.90 2.40
C LEU A 74 -2.97 -17.09 1.87
N GLU A 75 -2.91 -15.78 2.10
CA GLU A 75 -1.75 -14.97 1.70
C GLU A 75 -0.46 -15.53 2.29
N SER A 76 -0.51 -15.88 3.57
CA SER A 76 0.64 -16.44 4.30
C SER A 76 0.97 -17.87 3.85
N ILE A 77 -0.04 -18.74 3.76
CA ILE A 77 0.19 -20.17 3.48
C ILE A 77 0.52 -20.39 2.00
N CYS A 78 -0.21 -19.77 1.09
CA CYS A 78 -0.07 -19.98 -0.35
C CYS A 78 0.92 -19.04 -1.02
N GLN A 79 1.52 -18.10 -0.28
CA GLN A 79 2.42 -17.08 -0.81
C GLN A 79 1.77 -16.30 -1.97
N ILE A 80 0.50 -15.98 -1.79
CA ILE A 80 -0.31 -15.16 -2.70
C ILE A 80 -0.61 -13.83 -2.02
N ARG A 81 -1.12 -12.86 -2.77
CA ARG A 81 -1.53 -11.56 -2.23
C ARG A 81 -2.85 -11.15 -2.84
N TRP A 82 -3.75 -10.61 -2.04
CA TRP A 82 -4.89 -9.87 -2.58
C TRP A 82 -4.42 -8.51 -3.04
N SER A 83 -5.18 -7.93 -3.97
CA SER A 83 -4.93 -6.58 -4.49
C SER A 83 -4.72 -5.63 -3.31
N CYS A 84 -3.62 -4.88 -3.32
CA CYS A 84 -3.34 -3.92 -2.27
C CYS A 84 -3.36 -2.50 -2.80
N TYR A 85 -3.98 -1.59 -2.05
CA TYR A 85 -3.83 -0.16 -2.29
C TYR A 85 -2.69 0.37 -1.41
N ARG A 86 -1.84 1.25 -1.98
CA ARG A 86 -0.80 1.95 -1.21
C ARG A 86 -1.43 2.59 0.03
N ASP A 87 -0.72 2.56 1.16
CA ASP A 87 -1.14 3.26 2.38
C ASP A 87 -1.43 4.72 2.02
N CYS A 88 -2.72 5.03 2.00
CA CYS A 88 -3.20 6.34 1.65
C CYS A 88 -4.22 6.72 2.71
N SER A 89 -4.22 7.98 3.10
CA SER A 89 -5.30 8.49 3.94
C SER A 89 -6.62 8.32 3.19
N LEU A 90 -7.48 7.45 3.70
CA LEU A 90 -8.79 7.17 3.11
C LEU A 90 -9.67 8.43 3.13
N ASP A 91 -10.43 8.63 2.06
CA ASP A 91 -11.37 9.75 1.91
C ASP A 91 -12.78 9.34 2.31
N TYR A 92 -13.08 9.45 3.60
CA TYR A 92 -14.44 9.26 4.11
C TYR A 92 -15.41 10.38 3.68
N LYS A 93 -14.92 11.45 3.03
CA LYS A 93 -15.78 12.47 2.42
C LYS A 93 -16.24 12.10 1.03
N ALA A 94 -15.67 11.05 0.42
CA ALA A 94 -16.14 10.54 -0.84
C ALA A 94 -17.62 10.16 -0.76
N THR A 95 -18.33 10.27 -1.89
CA THR A 95 -19.77 10.00 -1.95
C THR A 95 -20.06 8.53 -1.64
N CYS A 96 -19.30 7.61 -2.24
CA CYS A 96 -19.41 6.16 -2.06
C CYS A 96 -18.01 5.53 -2.04
N PRO A 97 -17.85 4.37 -1.39
CA PRO A 97 -16.61 3.59 -1.42
C PRO A 97 -16.38 2.97 -2.81
N HIS A 98 -15.21 2.37 -3.02
CA HIS A 98 -14.91 1.62 -4.24
C HIS A 98 -15.96 0.53 -4.50
N PHE A 99 -16.24 0.32 -5.79
CA PHE A 99 -17.25 -0.64 -6.28
C PHE A 99 -18.68 -0.36 -5.81
N TRP A 100 -18.94 0.80 -5.23
CA TRP A 100 -20.28 1.34 -4.97
C TRP A 100 -20.45 2.65 -5.72
N TYR A 101 -21.65 2.91 -6.23
CA TYR A 101 -21.94 4.12 -7.00
C TYR A 101 -23.19 4.83 -6.49
N PRO A 102 -23.25 6.17 -6.64
CA PRO A 102 -24.40 6.94 -6.19
C PRO A 102 -25.61 6.69 -7.09
N SER A 103 -26.76 6.42 -6.48
CA SER A 103 -28.06 6.30 -7.13
C SER A 103 -29.16 6.79 -6.20
N ASN A 104 -29.95 7.79 -6.64
CA ASN A 104 -31.04 8.40 -5.85
C ASN A 104 -30.64 8.86 -4.44
N GLY A 105 -29.41 9.36 -4.27
CA GLY A 105 -28.90 9.82 -2.98
C GLY A 105 -28.37 8.70 -2.07
N LEU A 106 -28.48 7.44 -2.49
CA LEU A 106 -27.92 6.27 -1.80
C LEU A 106 -26.68 5.77 -2.54
N CYS A 107 -25.83 5.01 -1.85
CA CYS A 107 -24.79 4.20 -2.46
C CYS A 107 -25.35 2.81 -2.73
N VAL A 108 -25.18 2.33 -3.96
CA VAL A 108 -25.58 0.98 -4.38
C VAL A 108 -24.36 0.18 -4.84
N PRO A 109 -24.31 -1.14 -4.56
CA PRO A 109 -23.18 -1.96 -4.96
C PRO A 109 -23.17 -2.19 -6.47
N SER A 110 -21.98 -2.19 -7.06
CA SER A 110 -21.77 -2.63 -8.45
C SER A 110 -21.64 -4.15 -8.53
N ILE A 111 -21.73 -4.69 -9.75
CA ILE A 111 -21.50 -6.13 -10.01
C ILE A 111 -20.10 -6.62 -9.64
N ALA A 112 -19.13 -5.71 -9.53
CA ALA A 112 -17.74 -6.01 -9.17
C ALA A 112 -17.51 -6.11 -7.65
N TYR A 113 -18.52 -5.75 -6.86
CA TYR A 113 -18.45 -5.82 -5.42
C TYR A 113 -18.93 -7.19 -4.92
N HIS A 114 -18.05 -7.89 -4.20
CA HIS A 114 -18.33 -9.21 -3.63
C HIS A 114 -18.22 -9.22 -2.09
N GLY A 115 -18.41 -8.07 -1.44
CA GLY A 115 -18.45 -7.97 0.02
C GLY A 115 -19.78 -8.42 0.62
N ARG A 116 -19.91 -8.30 1.95
CA ARG A 116 -21.03 -8.88 2.73
C ARG A 116 -22.33 -8.09 2.68
N CYS A 117 -22.26 -6.83 2.28
CA CYS A 117 -23.44 -5.97 2.15
C CYS A 117 -23.99 -6.04 0.72
N ALA A 118 -25.26 -5.74 0.49
CA ALA A 118 -25.81 -5.70 -0.88
C ALA A 118 -26.97 -4.69 -1.04
N GLN A 119 -27.38 -4.07 0.06
CA GLN A 119 -28.52 -3.16 0.08
C GLN A 119 -28.07 -1.72 -0.14
N PRO A 120 -28.88 -0.89 -0.83
CA PRO A 120 -28.66 0.55 -0.92
C PRO A 120 -28.54 1.18 0.47
N VAL A 121 -27.57 2.08 0.66
CA VAL A 121 -27.31 2.73 1.96
C VAL A 121 -27.06 4.22 1.81
N ASP A 122 -27.59 5.01 2.75
CA ASP A 122 -27.35 6.44 2.82
C ASP A 122 -26.09 6.74 3.65
N LEU A 123 -24.92 6.72 3.00
CA LEU A 123 -23.64 6.99 3.66
C LEU A 123 -23.44 8.49 3.98
N LYS A 124 -24.26 9.40 3.44
CA LYS A 124 -24.11 10.84 3.71
C LYS A 124 -24.52 11.21 5.13
N LYS A 125 -25.37 10.40 5.76
CA LYS A 125 -25.84 10.60 7.14
C LYS A 125 -24.92 9.96 8.20
N MET A 126 -23.89 9.25 7.77
CA MET A 126 -22.94 8.61 8.68
C MET A 126 -21.76 9.53 8.96
N GLU A 127 -21.38 9.60 10.23
CA GLU A 127 -20.12 10.21 10.67
C GLU A 127 -18.92 9.39 10.16
N GLU A 128 -17.72 9.99 10.17
CA GLU A 128 -16.50 9.33 9.70
C GLU A 128 -16.23 8.01 10.44
N SER A 129 -16.38 8.00 11.76
CA SER A 129 -16.21 6.79 12.58
C SER A 129 -17.22 5.69 12.24
N GLU A 130 -18.45 6.06 11.90
CA GLU A 130 -19.49 5.10 11.48
C GLU A 130 -19.18 4.51 10.09
N LYS A 131 -18.65 5.34 9.18
CA LYS A 131 -18.19 4.90 7.86
C LYS A 131 -17.01 3.93 7.93
N VAL A 132 -16.12 4.08 8.91
CA VAL A 132 -15.04 3.13 9.19
C VAL A 132 -15.63 1.77 9.59
N LEU A 133 -16.47 1.76 10.64
CA LEU A 133 -17.06 0.52 11.17
C LEU A 133 -17.96 -0.18 10.15
N TRP A 134 -18.73 0.60 9.38
CA TRP A 134 -19.53 0.07 8.28
C TRP A 134 -18.63 -0.48 7.16
N GLY A 135 -17.54 0.23 6.84
CA GLY A 135 -16.52 -0.19 5.89
C GLY A 135 -15.96 -1.58 6.20
N ASP A 136 -15.47 -1.75 7.42
CA ASP A 136 -14.93 -3.01 7.93
C ASP A 136 -15.97 -4.14 7.92
N ARG A 137 -17.20 -3.83 8.35
CA ARG A 137 -18.30 -4.81 8.39
C ARG A 137 -18.68 -5.28 6.99
N CYS A 138 -18.77 -4.37 6.03
CA CYS A 138 -19.16 -4.70 4.65
C CYS A 138 -17.98 -5.24 3.82
N GLY A 139 -16.74 -5.01 4.27
CA GLY A 139 -15.54 -5.29 3.48
C GLY A 139 -15.44 -4.36 2.29
N VAL A 140 -15.75 -3.07 2.47
CA VAL A 140 -15.60 -2.06 1.42
C VAL A 140 -14.41 -1.17 1.72
N THR A 141 -13.80 -0.66 0.66
CA THR A 141 -12.63 0.22 0.74
C THR A 141 -13.01 1.60 0.25
N TRP A 142 -12.71 2.63 1.05
CA TRP A 142 -12.91 4.02 0.63
C TRP A 142 -11.82 4.43 -0.36
N PRO A 143 -12.10 5.36 -1.30
CA PRO A 143 -11.07 5.88 -2.16
C PRO A 143 -10.00 6.59 -1.33
N CYS A 144 -8.76 6.57 -1.82
CA CYS A 144 -7.73 7.44 -1.30
C CYS A 144 -8.19 8.90 -1.41
N LYS A 145 -7.85 9.72 -0.42
CA LYS A 145 -7.84 11.18 -0.63
C LYS A 145 -7.03 11.43 -1.88
N SER A 146 -7.63 12.15 -2.83
CA SER A 146 -6.88 12.57 -4.01
C SER A 146 -5.61 13.25 -3.51
N ALA A 147 -4.46 12.86 -4.07
CA ALA A 147 -3.26 13.64 -3.85
C ALA A 147 -3.62 15.05 -4.28
N CYS A 148 -3.75 15.96 -3.31
CA CYS A 148 -3.96 17.36 -3.60
C CYS A 148 -2.89 17.78 -4.61
N LYS A 149 -3.20 18.76 -5.46
CA LYS A 149 -2.17 19.35 -6.31
C LYS A 149 -1.04 19.80 -5.38
N LYS A 150 0.12 19.17 -5.52
CA LYS A 150 1.25 19.39 -4.62
C LYS A 150 1.87 20.75 -4.93
N ASN A 151 2.12 21.51 -3.89
CA ASN A 151 2.87 22.75 -3.95
C ASN A 151 4.37 22.43 -3.92
N TYR A 152 4.94 22.17 -5.09
CA TYR A 152 6.39 22.00 -5.24
C TYR A 152 7.16 23.34 -5.22
N ASP A 153 6.47 24.48 -5.13
CA ASP A 153 7.12 25.78 -4.86
C ASP A 153 7.51 25.91 -3.37
N ALA A 154 6.89 25.12 -2.49
CA ALA A 154 7.29 25.03 -1.09
C ALA A 154 8.76 24.61 -0.97
N LYS A 155 9.49 25.25 -0.05
CA LYS A 155 10.93 25.03 0.12
C LYS A 155 11.25 23.64 0.67
N CYS A 156 10.44 23.16 1.61
CA CYS A 156 10.62 21.88 2.30
C CYS A 156 9.34 21.04 2.27
N PRO A 157 9.45 19.71 2.44
CA PRO A 157 8.31 18.86 2.69
C PRO A 157 7.52 19.31 3.91
N GLU A 158 6.27 18.87 3.99
CA GLU A 158 5.40 19.12 5.12
C GLU A 158 6.02 18.60 6.42
N GLY A 159 6.02 19.44 7.46
CA GLY A 159 6.63 19.14 8.75
C GLY A 159 8.17 19.24 8.82
N TRP A 160 8.86 19.52 7.71
CA TRP A 160 10.31 19.76 7.70
C TRP A 160 10.61 21.26 7.85
N GLU A 161 11.58 21.60 8.69
CA GLU A 161 11.95 22.98 8.98
C GLU A 161 12.92 23.52 7.93
N HIS A 162 12.57 24.65 7.31
CA HIS A 162 13.44 25.33 6.35
C HIS A 162 14.46 26.22 7.07
N THR A 163 15.72 25.84 7.00
CA THR A 163 16.82 26.72 7.37
C THR A 163 17.09 27.71 6.23
N GLY A 164 17.41 28.97 6.58
CA GLY A 164 17.51 30.08 5.63
C GLY A 164 18.48 29.92 4.45
N THR A 165 19.27 28.83 4.40
CA THR A 165 20.17 28.48 3.30
C THR A 165 19.57 27.50 2.28
N GLY A 166 18.26 27.20 2.33
CA GLY A 166 17.62 26.26 1.40
C GLY A 166 17.71 24.78 1.83
N ARG A 167 18.13 24.54 3.07
CA ARG A 167 18.20 23.22 3.70
C ARG A 167 16.96 22.93 4.53
N CYS A 168 16.49 21.70 4.46
CA CYS A 168 15.33 21.19 5.18
C CYS A 168 15.78 20.23 6.27
N ILE A 169 15.31 20.46 7.51
CA ILE A 169 15.57 19.61 8.66
C ILE A 169 14.31 18.81 8.98
N ALA A 170 14.43 17.48 8.99
CA ALA A 170 13.35 16.58 9.32
C ALA A 170 12.98 16.65 10.80
N PRO A 171 11.72 16.45 11.17
CA PRO A 171 11.31 16.34 12.57
C PRO A 171 11.90 15.09 13.21
N LYS A 172 11.99 15.06 14.55
CA LYS A 172 12.48 13.89 15.31
C LYS A 172 11.67 12.62 15.06
N SER A 173 10.43 12.74 14.59
CA SER A 173 9.53 11.64 14.25
C SER A 173 9.77 11.05 12.87
N TYR A 174 10.65 11.63 12.05
CA TYR A 174 10.93 11.12 10.71
C TYR A 174 11.71 9.81 10.77
N THR A 175 11.12 8.74 10.25
CA THR A 175 11.68 7.37 10.18
C THR A 175 11.94 6.91 8.75
N GLY A 176 11.91 7.83 7.78
CA GLY A 176 12.11 7.51 6.37
C GLY A 176 13.58 7.24 6.01
N PRO A 177 13.83 6.78 4.79
CA PRO A 177 15.14 6.26 4.37
C PRO A 177 16.20 7.34 4.09
N CYS A 178 15.82 8.62 4.07
CA CYS A 178 16.74 9.73 3.77
C CYS A 178 17.36 10.35 5.02
N PHE A 179 18.40 11.17 4.82
CA PHE A 179 19.00 11.92 5.93
C PHE A 179 18.04 13.00 6.45
N THR A 180 18.11 13.28 7.76
CA THR A 180 17.31 14.31 8.43
C THR A 180 17.73 15.74 8.07
N ASN A 181 18.80 15.91 7.29
CA ASN A 181 19.23 17.19 6.74
C ASN A 181 19.39 17.02 5.23
N ALA A 182 18.51 17.68 4.46
CA ALA A 182 18.52 17.62 3.01
C ALA A 182 18.60 19.04 2.41
N ASP A 183 19.45 19.23 1.41
CA ASP A 183 19.51 20.49 0.65
C ASP A 183 18.61 20.38 -0.59
N LEU A 184 17.50 21.11 -0.59
CA LEU A 184 16.51 21.11 -1.66
C LEU A 184 16.51 22.44 -2.43
N SER A 185 17.49 23.30 -2.19
CA SER A 185 17.56 24.66 -2.74
C SER A 185 17.54 24.71 -4.27
N PHE A 186 18.17 23.72 -4.92
CA PHE A 186 18.26 23.61 -6.38
C PHE A 186 17.24 22.65 -7.00
N PHE A 187 16.38 22.03 -6.19
CA PHE A 187 15.45 21.01 -6.68
C PHE A 187 14.28 21.67 -7.40
N LYS A 188 14.05 21.28 -8.65
CA LYS A 188 12.85 21.61 -9.42
C LYS A 188 11.73 20.63 -9.10
N GLU A 189 10.51 20.94 -9.57
CA GLU A 189 9.31 20.12 -9.34
C GLU A 189 9.53 18.62 -9.51
N LYS A 190 10.10 18.19 -10.64
CA LYS A 190 10.37 16.77 -10.90
C LYS A 190 11.33 16.13 -9.87
N GLN A 191 12.37 16.85 -9.46
CA GLN A 191 13.33 16.35 -8.46
C GLN A 191 12.70 16.31 -7.06
N LYS A 192 11.77 17.23 -6.76
CA LYS A 192 10.99 17.20 -5.53
C LYS A 192 9.98 16.05 -5.51
N GLN A 193 9.37 15.71 -6.63
CA GLN A 193 8.54 14.52 -6.79
C GLN A 193 9.34 13.23 -6.53
N GLU A 194 10.53 13.13 -7.13
CA GLU A 194 11.44 12.01 -6.92
C GLU A 194 11.90 11.94 -5.44
N PHE A 195 12.20 13.08 -4.82
CA PHE A 195 12.55 13.17 -3.40
C PHE A 195 11.38 12.75 -2.49
N GLU A 196 10.16 13.20 -2.75
CA GLU A 196 8.94 12.81 -2.04
C GLU A 196 8.75 11.28 -2.06
N ALA A 197 8.89 10.67 -3.24
CA ALA A 197 8.80 9.22 -3.38
C ALA A 197 9.95 8.47 -2.69
N LEU A 198 11.21 8.89 -2.89
CA LEU A 198 12.38 8.21 -2.37
C LEU A 198 12.50 8.32 -0.85
N CYS A 199 12.18 9.49 -0.30
CA CYS A 199 12.35 9.78 1.11
C CYS A 199 11.09 9.48 1.94
N ASN A 200 10.00 9.04 1.31
CA ASN A 200 8.70 8.85 1.95
C ASN A 200 8.28 10.08 2.75
N VAL A 201 8.36 11.24 2.10
CA VAL A 201 7.95 12.54 2.64
C VAL A 201 6.91 13.14 1.72
N THR A 202 6.14 14.11 2.19
CA THR A 202 5.04 14.67 1.42
C THR A 202 5.19 16.17 1.30
N PHE A 203 5.05 16.75 0.10
CA PHE A 203 4.98 18.20 -0.05
C PHE A 203 3.58 18.74 0.32
N PRO A 204 3.49 19.99 0.81
CA PRO A 204 2.20 20.61 1.13
C PRO A 204 1.33 20.76 -0.13
N CYS A 205 0.02 20.90 0.06
CA CYS A 205 -0.92 21.15 -1.02
C CYS A 205 -0.87 22.60 -1.52
N SER A 206 -1.21 22.84 -2.80
CA SER A 206 -1.34 24.17 -3.44
C SER A 206 -2.79 24.63 -3.53
#